data_AF-A0A1I7SA03-F1
#
_entry.id   AF-A0A1I7SA03-F1
#
_cell.length_a   1.000
_cell.length_b   1.000
_cell.length_c   1.000
_cell.angle_alpha   90.00
_cell.angle_beta   90.00
_cell.angle_gamma   90.00
#
_symmetry.space_group_name_H-M   'P 1'
#
loop_
_entity.id
_entity.type
_entity.pdbx_description
1 polymer ?
#
loop_
_entity_poly.entity_id
_entity_poly.type
_entity_poly.pdbx_seq_one_letter_code
_entity_poly.pdbx_strand_id
1 'polypeptide(L)'
;MNTDWVEGRVPKIDLPRLRKLCDGTLKEEEEKRYCFRYPAKCKGIGEIWCRLAQKYDNAIFKLNSEVIKVDPKRKQLTLKNLLTNTSTTVSYQRMLSTIPVTQLNLLSENIIPNLRLRHSKVVLVGVALKLPQNELAAKLSWAYYPRPQTSFYRCTIISNFSATMTPDPTKFWSILCEIGRRPEEELDEKMMTKQVVEDLIEVGLVDEENQVHSTWFQVIPYGYPIPTINRKAEMDKCHRILEEHQIYSRGRFGSWHYETSNQDNSFEIGRCLVNRLFLDEPEPPF
;
A
#
# COMPACT_ATOMS: atom_id res chain seq x y z
N MET A 1 2.64 9.76 -16.40
CA MET A 1 2.21 8.36 -16.23
C MET A 1 1.73 7.85 -17.58
N ASN A 2 1.72 6.55 -17.87
CA ASN A 2 0.97 6.02 -19.03
C ASN A 2 -0.54 6.02 -18.70
N THR A 3 -1.36 5.44 -19.59
CA THR A 3 -2.83 5.39 -19.44
C THR A 3 -3.38 4.00 -19.13
N ASP A 4 -2.56 2.96 -19.17
CA ASP A 4 -3.03 1.57 -19.10
C ASP A 4 -3.59 1.21 -17.70
N TRP A 5 -3.10 1.87 -16.66
CA TRP A 5 -3.49 1.62 -15.26
C TRP A 5 -4.86 2.18 -14.86
N VAL A 6 -5.51 2.99 -15.72
CA VAL A 6 -6.72 3.72 -15.35
C VAL A 6 -7.96 2.82 -15.26
N GLU A 7 -7.93 1.66 -15.91
CA GLU A 7 -9.03 0.70 -15.87
C GLU A 7 -9.27 0.21 -14.44
N GLY A 8 -10.54 0.26 -14.00
CA GLY A 8 -10.93 -0.06 -12.62
C GLY A 8 -10.51 0.97 -11.56
N ARG A 9 -9.83 2.08 -11.95
CA ARG A 9 -9.36 3.13 -11.04
C ARG A 9 -9.98 4.49 -11.32
N VAL A 10 -10.17 4.85 -12.59
CA VAL A 10 -10.79 6.11 -13.02
C VAL A 10 -12.16 5.83 -13.63
N PRO A 11 -13.27 6.27 -12.98
CA PRO A 11 -14.61 6.07 -13.52
C PRO A 11 -14.78 6.71 -14.90
N LYS A 12 -15.50 6.03 -15.80
CA LYS A 12 -15.91 6.59 -17.09
C LYS A 12 -17.11 7.53 -16.87
N ILE A 13 -17.11 8.66 -17.56
CA ILE A 13 -18.22 9.63 -17.51
C ILE A 13 -19.28 9.23 -18.54
N ASP A 14 -20.54 9.15 -18.09
CA ASP A 14 -21.72 9.06 -18.96
C ASP A 14 -22.27 10.48 -19.19
N LEU A 15 -21.83 11.13 -20.28
CA LEU A 15 -22.22 12.50 -20.61
C LEU A 15 -23.74 12.67 -20.84
N PRO A 16 -24.43 11.77 -21.56
CA PRO A 16 -25.89 11.82 -21.65
C PRO A 16 -26.59 11.76 -20.30
N ARG A 17 -26.18 10.84 -19.40
CA ARG A 17 -26.76 10.76 -18.04
C ARG A 17 -26.50 12.03 -17.26
N LEU A 18 -25.29 12.58 -17.33
CA LEU A 18 -24.93 13.81 -16.62
C LEU A 18 -25.78 15.00 -17.07
N ARG A 19 -26.01 15.16 -18.38
CA ARG A 19 -26.89 16.21 -18.90
C ARG A 19 -28.31 16.11 -18.34
N LYS A 20 -28.87 14.90 -18.29
CA LYS A 20 -30.19 14.65 -17.73
C LYS A 20 -30.29 14.93 -16.22
N LEU A 21 -29.20 14.76 -15.48
CA LEU A 21 -29.14 15.13 -14.07
C LEU A 21 -29.10 16.66 -13.91
N CYS A 22 -28.29 17.35 -14.72
CA CYS A 22 -28.16 18.81 -14.67
C CYS A 22 -29.44 19.56 -15.07
N ASP A 23 -30.18 19.04 -16.04
CA ASP A 23 -31.45 19.63 -16.49
C ASP A 23 -32.67 19.15 -15.67
N GLY A 24 -32.47 18.22 -14.72
CA GLY A 24 -33.50 17.69 -13.84
C GLY A 24 -34.45 16.67 -14.48
N THR A 25 -34.20 16.23 -15.72
CA THR A 25 -35.01 15.19 -16.38
C THR A 25 -34.76 13.79 -15.84
N LEU A 26 -33.64 13.58 -15.15
CA LEU A 26 -33.35 12.40 -14.35
C LEU A 26 -33.15 12.82 -12.89
N LYS A 27 -33.81 12.14 -11.96
CA LYS A 27 -33.54 12.29 -10.52
C LYS A 27 -32.36 11.39 -10.13
N GLU A 28 -31.60 11.83 -9.15
CA GLU A 28 -30.53 11.01 -8.56
C GLU A 28 -31.14 9.72 -7.99
N GLU A 29 -30.76 8.58 -8.56
CA GLU A 29 -31.14 7.26 -8.02
C GLU A 29 -30.39 7.05 -6.69
N GLU A 30 -30.94 6.22 -5.79
CA GLU A 30 -30.18 5.76 -4.61
C GLU A 30 -28.83 5.21 -5.08
N GLU A 31 -27.74 5.82 -4.61
CA GLU A 31 -26.38 5.45 -5.00
C GLU A 31 -26.19 3.93 -4.85
N LYS A 32 -25.62 3.29 -5.89
CA LYS A 32 -25.13 1.91 -5.75
C LYS A 32 -24.15 1.88 -4.59
N ARG A 33 -24.57 1.27 -3.48
CA ARG A 33 -23.71 1.11 -2.31
C ARG A 33 -22.65 0.07 -2.61
N TYR A 34 -21.41 0.53 -2.78
CA TYR A 34 -20.24 -0.34 -2.82
C TYR A 34 -19.86 -0.70 -1.39
N CYS A 35 -19.84 -1.99 -1.08
CA CYS A 35 -19.47 -2.49 0.24
C CYS A 35 -18.09 -3.14 0.20
N PHE A 36 -17.35 -3.01 1.29
CA PHE A 36 -16.12 -3.77 1.56
C PHE A 36 -16.23 -4.44 2.93
N ARG A 37 -15.37 -5.42 3.18
CA ARG A 37 -15.31 -6.11 4.49
C ARG A 37 -14.06 -5.67 5.24
N TYR A 38 -14.20 -5.47 6.54
CA TYR A 38 -13.10 -5.20 7.45
C TYR A 38 -13.16 -6.17 8.64
N PRO A 39 -12.01 -6.65 9.17
CA PRO A 39 -12.01 -7.59 10.29
C PRO A 39 -12.71 -7.04 11.53
N ALA A 40 -13.80 -7.69 11.94
CA ALA A 40 -14.45 -7.41 13.20
C ALA A 40 -13.63 -7.98 14.36
N LYS A 41 -13.62 -7.28 15.50
CA LYS A 41 -12.95 -7.71 16.75
C LYS A 41 -11.42 -7.87 16.63
N CYS A 42 -10.80 -7.18 15.68
CA CYS A 42 -9.35 -7.15 15.47
C CYS A 42 -8.84 -5.70 15.51
N LYS A 43 -7.56 -5.50 15.78
CA LYS A 43 -6.90 -4.18 15.73
C LYS A 43 -6.40 -3.82 14.33
N GLY A 44 -7.22 -4.13 13.32
CA GLY A 44 -6.97 -3.79 11.92
C GLY A 44 -6.63 -4.96 11.01
N ILE A 45 -6.31 -4.63 9.75
CA ILE A 45 -6.19 -5.59 8.65
C ILE A 45 -5.01 -6.56 8.78
N GLY A 46 -3.94 -6.17 9.49
CA GLY A 46 -2.74 -6.99 9.69
C GLY A 46 -3.03 -8.34 10.36
N GLU A 47 -4.09 -8.42 11.17
CA GLU A 47 -4.50 -9.63 11.88
C GLU A 47 -4.87 -10.78 10.92
N ILE A 48 -5.38 -10.47 9.72
CA ILE A 48 -5.64 -11.50 8.69
C ILE A 48 -4.36 -12.27 8.37
N TRP A 49 -3.27 -11.54 8.17
CA TRP A 49 -1.97 -12.10 7.80
C TRP A 49 -1.31 -12.82 8.98
N CYS A 50 -1.44 -12.28 10.20
CA CYS A 50 -0.98 -12.96 11.41
C CYS A 50 -1.67 -14.32 11.59
N ARG A 51 -3.00 -14.37 11.46
CA ARG A 51 -3.76 -15.64 11.59
C ARG A 51 -3.49 -16.61 10.45
N LEU A 52 -3.24 -16.11 9.24
CA LEU A 52 -2.83 -16.96 8.13
C LEU A 52 -1.46 -17.59 8.41
N ALA A 53 -0.49 -16.81 8.87
CA ALA A 53 0.85 -17.29 9.21
C ALA A 53 0.82 -18.36 10.31
N GLN A 54 -0.05 -18.21 11.32
CA GLN A 54 -0.24 -19.17 12.41
C GLN A 54 -0.70 -20.56 11.95
N LYS A 55 -1.21 -20.70 10.72
CA LYS A 55 -1.58 -22.02 10.16
C LYS A 55 -0.38 -22.84 9.71
N TYR A 56 0.81 -22.24 9.64
CA TYR A 56 2.03 -22.87 9.19
C TYR A 56 3.02 -23.03 10.35
N ASP A 57 3.97 -23.96 10.19
CA ASP A 57 5.03 -24.17 11.18
C ASP A 57 5.86 -22.89 11.36
N ASN A 58 6.08 -22.46 12.60
CA ASN A 58 6.94 -21.30 12.88
C ASN A 58 8.36 -21.46 12.34
N ALA A 59 8.85 -22.70 12.16
CA ALA A 59 10.18 -22.98 11.62
C ALA A 59 10.38 -22.51 10.17
N ILE A 60 9.30 -22.32 9.38
CA ILE A 60 9.41 -21.78 8.03
C ILE A 60 9.63 -20.25 8.03
N PHE A 61 9.33 -19.57 9.13
CA PHE A 61 9.51 -18.12 9.26
C PHE A 61 10.83 -17.79 9.96
N LYS A 62 11.76 -17.18 9.21
CA LYS A 62 13.00 -16.64 9.76
C LYS A 62 12.87 -15.14 9.97
N LEU A 63 12.26 -14.76 11.10
CA LEU A 63 12.18 -13.35 11.51
C LEU A 63 13.54 -12.83 12.00
N ASN A 64 13.70 -11.51 12.07
CA ASN A 64 14.97 -10.85 12.42
C ASN A 64 16.16 -11.30 11.54
N SER A 65 15.89 -11.75 10.32
CA SER A 65 16.89 -12.21 9.35
C SER A 65 16.74 -11.40 8.07
N GLU A 66 17.64 -10.47 7.85
CA GLU A 66 17.64 -9.58 6.70
C GLU A 66 18.48 -10.15 5.56
N VAL A 67 17.97 -10.15 4.33
CA VAL A 67 18.77 -10.47 3.14
C VAL A 67 19.63 -9.25 2.80
N ILE A 68 20.95 -9.37 2.98
CA ILE A 68 21.91 -8.28 2.72
C ILE A 68 22.67 -8.45 1.40
N LYS A 69 22.63 -9.64 0.80
CA LYS A 69 23.22 -9.93 -0.50
C LYS A 69 22.51 -11.08 -1.19
N VAL A 70 22.40 -10.98 -2.51
CA VAL A 70 21.98 -12.06 -3.42
C VAL A 70 23.12 -12.31 -4.41
N ASP A 71 23.54 -13.55 -4.58
CA ASP A 71 24.44 -13.99 -5.64
C ASP A 71 23.65 -14.82 -6.65
N PRO A 72 23.20 -14.22 -7.77
CA PRO A 72 22.41 -14.92 -8.79
C PRO A 72 23.20 -16.01 -9.55
N LYS A 73 24.53 -15.92 -9.61
CA LYS A 73 25.38 -16.89 -10.30
C LYS A 73 25.55 -18.16 -9.48
N ARG A 74 25.83 -18.00 -8.17
CA ARG A 74 25.95 -19.12 -7.22
C ARG A 74 24.61 -19.59 -6.66
N LYS A 75 23.53 -18.85 -6.93
CA LYS A 75 22.19 -19.04 -6.36
C LYS A 75 22.21 -19.06 -4.83
N GLN A 76 22.78 -18.03 -4.24
CA GLN A 76 22.97 -17.90 -2.80
C GLN A 76 22.43 -16.57 -2.25
N LEU A 77 22.01 -16.59 -1.00
CA LEU A 77 21.61 -15.42 -0.21
C LEU A 77 22.50 -15.31 1.01
N THR A 78 22.93 -14.10 1.35
CA THR A 78 23.52 -13.81 2.65
C THR A 78 22.47 -13.17 3.55
N LEU A 79 22.17 -13.86 4.65
CA LEU A 79 21.23 -13.46 5.67
C LEU A 79 21.99 -12.89 6.87
N LYS A 80 21.64 -11.69 7.31
CA LYS A 80 22.13 -11.07 8.53
C LYS A 80 21.10 -11.20 9.63
N ASN A 81 21.46 -11.83 10.74
CA ASN A 81 20.62 -11.85 11.93
C ASN A 81 20.72 -10.49 12.64
N LEU A 82 19.58 -9.82 12.84
CA LEU A 82 19.52 -8.47 13.41
C LEU A 82 19.75 -8.44 14.92
N LEU A 83 19.61 -9.57 15.61
CA LEU A 83 19.80 -9.67 17.06
C LEU A 83 21.26 -10.00 17.41
N THR A 84 21.88 -10.92 16.67
CA THR A 84 23.27 -11.38 16.93
C THR A 84 24.30 -10.69 16.04
N ASN A 85 23.86 -9.95 15.02
CA ASN A 85 24.71 -9.33 14.00
C ASN A 85 25.58 -10.34 13.22
N THR A 86 25.23 -11.63 13.24
CA THR A 86 25.94 -12.69 12.51
C THR A 86 25.38 -12.85 11.10
N SER A 87 26.23 -13.28 10.16
CA SER A 87 25.82 -13.54 8.78
C SER A 87 25.89 -15.02 8.44
N THR A 88 24.91 -15.52 7.69
CA THR A 88 24.85 -16.91 7.21
C THR A 88 24.52 -16.92 5.73
N THR A 89 25.00 -17.93 5.01
CA THR A 89 24.71 -18.10 3.58
C THR A 89 23.76 -19.26 3.37
N VAL A 90 22.75 -19.07 2.52
CA VAL A 90 21.76 -20.09 2.17
C VAL A 90 21.67 -20.20 0.64
N SER A 91 21.67 -21.41 0.11
CA SER A 91 21.47 -21.65 -1.33
C SER A 91 19.98 -21.77 -1.67
N TYR A 92 19.59 -21.40 -2.90
CA TYR A 92 18.24 -21.59 -3.42
C TYR A 92 18.26 -22.31 -4.78
N GLN A 93 17.17 -23.02 -5.09
CA GLN A 93 16.92 -23.53 -6.44
C GLN A 93 16.08 -22.54 -7.25
N ARG A 94 15.04 -22.00 -6.60
CA ARG A 94 14.13 -20.96 -7.08
C ARG A 94 13.89 -19.98 -5.93
N MET A 95 13.82 -18.69 -6.24
CA MET A 95 13.56 -17.64 -5.25
C MET A 95 12.36 -16.80 -5.67
N LEU A 96 11.32 -16.77 -4.85
CA LEU A 96 10.30 -15.73 -4.91
C LEU A 96 10.74 -14.55 -4.04
N SER A 97 10.84 -13.36 -4.64
CA SER A 97 11.18 -12.14 -3.94
C SER A 97 10.04 -11.13 -4.01
N THR A 98 9.62 -10.63 -2.85
CA THR A 98 8.52 -9.66 -2.72
C THR A 98 8.98 -8.27 -2.27
N ILE A 99 10.29 -8.07 -2.09
CA ILE A 99 10.86 -6.75 -1.84
C ILE A 99 10.79 -5.89 -3.12
N PRO A 100 10.96 -4.56 -3.02
CA PRO A 100 11.04 -3.72 -4.21
C PRO A 100 12.11 -4.21 -5.18
N VAL A 101 11.77 -4.36 -6.46
CA VAL A 101 12.71 -4.87 -7.48
C VAL A 101 13.94 -3.98 -7.63
N THR A 102 13.83 -2.69 -7.33
CA THR A 102 14.96 -1.76 -7.26
C THR A 102 15.94 -2.13 -6.14
N GLN A 103 15.45 -2.53 -4.98
CA GLN A 103 16.27 -3.01 -3.86
C GLN A 103 16.85 -4.39 -4.15
N LEU A 104 16.04 -5.29 -4.72
CA LEU A 104 16.53 -6.60 -5.17
C LEU A 104 17.69 -6.47 -6.16
N ASN A 105 17.61 -5.52 -7.10
CA ASN A 105 18.68 -5.26 -8.05
C ASN A 105 19.96 -4.80 -7.35
N LEU A 106 19.86 -3.90 -6.37
CA LEU A 106 21.01 -3.45 -5.56
C LEU A 106 21.66 -4.61 -4.80
N LEU A 107 20.83 -5.46 -4.16
CA LEU A 107 21.31 -6.64 -3.43
C LEU A 107 21.95 -7.69 -4.34
N SER A 108 21.60 -7.67 -5.63
CA SER A 108 22.07 -8.60 -6.65
C SER A 108 23.17 -7.98 -7.53
N GLU A 109 23.99 -7.09 -6.99
CA GLU A 109 25.11 -6.45 -7.71
C GLU A 109 24.70 -5.75 -9.02
N ASN A 110 23.46 -5.23 -9.08
CA ASN A 110 22.90 -4.51 -10.22
C ASN A 110 22.87 -5.31 -11.54
N ILE A 111 22.55 -6.61 -11.48
CA ILE A 111 22.40 -7.45 -12.69
C ILE A 111 21.41 -6.88 -13.73
N ILE A 112 20.43 -6.07 -13.32
CA ILE A 112 19.55 -5.34 -14.23
C ILE A 112 20.17 -3.97 -14.52
N PRO A 113 20.72 -3.72 -15.71
CA PRO A 113 21.38 -2.46 -16.01
C PRO A 113 20.35 -1.35 -16.24
N ASN A 114 20.65 -0.13 -15.76
CA ASN A 114 19.87 1.08 -16.04
C ASN A 114 18.37 1.00 -15.68
N LEU A 115 18.02 0.32 -14.58
CA LEU A 115 16.63 0.20 -14.14
C LEU A 115 16.07 1.57 -13.72
N ARG A 116 15.06 2.08 -14.44
CA ARG A 116 14.47 3.41 -14.22
C ARG A 116 13.00 3.34 -13.81
N LEU A 117 12.76 2.93 -12.58
CA LEU A 117 11.43 2.91 -11.97
C LEU A 117 11.24 4.11 -11.04
N ARG A 118 10.01 4.66 -10.99
CA ARG A 118 9.64 5.75 -10.08
C ARG A 118 8.64 5.25 -9.06
N HIS A 119 8.79 5.72 -7.82
CA HIS A 119 7.82 5.52 -6.75
C HIS A 119 7.63 6.83 -5.98
N SER A 120 6.57 6.91 -5.20
CA SER A 120 6.43 7.88 -4.12
C SER A 120 6.56 7.18 -2.78
N LYS A 121 6.96 7.92 -1.76
CA LYS A 121 6.73 7.51 -0.37
C LYS A 121 5.38 8.06 0.10
N VAL A 122 4.82 7.42 1.11
CA VAL A 122 3.58 7.87 1.75
C VAL A 122 3.87 8.17 3.21
N VAL A 123 3.48 9.35 3.65
CA VAL A 123 3.44 9.70 5.07
C VAL A 123 2.03 9.46 5.58
N LEU A 124 1.93 8.76 6.69
CA LEU A 124 0.71 8.47 7.41
C LEU A 124 0.68 9.30 8.68
N VAL A 125 -0.41 10.05 8.88
CA VAL A 125 -0.66 10.78 10.12
C VAL A 125 -1.98 10.30 10.70
N GLY A 126 -1.91 9.57 11.80
CA GLY A 126 -3.07 9.20 12.60
C GLY A 126 -3.37 10.31 13.61
N VAL A 127 -4.63 10.72 13.70
CA VAL A 127 -5.11 11.70 14.68
C VAL A 127 -6.22 11.03 15.50
N ALA A 128 -5.98 10.86 16.80
CA ALA A 128 -6.97 10.35 17.75
C ALA A 128 -7.61 11.52 18.49
N LEU A 129 -8.94 11.51 18.54
CA LEU A 129 -9.75 12.62 19.05
C LEU A 129 -10.71 12.09 20.12
N LYS A 130 -11.01 12.92 21.11
CA LYS A 130 -12.13 12.65 22.02
C LYS A 130 -13.46 12.96 21.33
N LEU A 131 -14.51 12.23 21.72
CA LEU A 131 -15.88 12.56 21.35
C LEU A 131 -16.28 13.97 21.88
N PRO A 132 -17.23 14.65 21.23
CA PRO A 132 -18.08 14.17 20.13
C PRO A 132 -17.34 14.04 18.80
N GLN A 133 -17.83 13.15 17.93
CA GLN A 133 -17.37 13.05 16.54
C GLN A 133 -18.23 13.98 15.69
N ASN A 134 -17.60 14.71 14.78
CA ASN A 134 -18.28 15.56 13.81
C ASN A 134 -19.27 14.74 12.95
N GLU A 135 -20.45 15.30 12.65
CA GLU A 135 -21.54 14.58 11.95
C GLU A 135 -21.17 14.14 10.53
N LEU A 136 -20.35 14.93 9.82
CA LEU A 136 -19.85 14.56 8.49
C LEU A 136 -18.89 13.38 8.63
N ALA A 137 -17.92 13.46 9.55
CA ALA A 137 -16.95 12.40 9.79
C ALA A 137 -17.64 11.07 10.18
N ALA A 138 -18.73 11.11 10.95
CA ALA A 138 -19.48 9.92 11.36
C ALA A 138 -20.12 9.15 10.18
N LYS A 139 -20.35 9.81 9.04
CA LYS A 139 -20.99 9.21 7.85
C LYS A 139 -19.97 8.70 6.82
N LEU A 140 -18.69 8.99 6.99
CA LEU A 140 -17.65 8.71 6.00
C LEU A 140 -16.89 7.42 6.30
N SER A 141 -16.51 6.71 5.23
CA SER A 141 -15.45 5.68 5.32
C SER A 141 -14.09 6.32 5.07
N TRP A 142 -13.93 6.95 3.91
CA TRP A 142 -12.78 7.78 3.54
C TRP A 142 -13.24 8.93 2.66
N ALA A 143 -12.42 9.97 2.54
CA ALA A 143 -12.67 11.12 1.68
C ALA A 143 -11.38 11.51 0.93
N TYR A 144 -11.55 12.07 -0.27
CA TYR A 144 -10.46 12.55 -1.12
C TYR A 144 -10.44 14.07 -1.16
N TYR A 145 -9.23 14.64 -1.09
CA TYR A 145 -9.02 16.07 -1.08
C TYR A 145 -8.07 16.44 -2.23
N PRO A 146 -8.61 16.95 -3.36
CA PRO A 146 -7.80 17.28 -4.53
C PRO A 146 -7.16 18.68 -4.44
N ARG A 147 -7.54 19.48 -3.44
CA ARG A 147 -7.09 20.87 -3.33
C ARG A 147 -5.61 20.93 -2.92
N PRO A 148 -4.77 21.71 -3.62
CA PRO A 148 -3.35 21.85 -3.27
C PRO A 148 -3.08 22.37 -1.86
N GLN A 149 -4.05 23.07 -1.27
CA GLN A 149 -3.96 23.64 0.08
C GLN A 149 -4.05 22.58 1.18
N THR A 150 -4.68 21.42 0.90
CA THR A 150 -4.80 20.33 1.87
C THR A 150 -3.54 19.46 1.82
N SER A 151 -2.89 19.26 2.96
CA SER A 151 -1.64 18.51 3.09
C SER A 151 -1.77 17.02 2.75
N PHE A 152 -2.96 16.44 2.90
CA PHE A 152 -3.28 15.05 2.59
C PHE A 152 -4.19 14.93 1.37
N TYR A 153 -3.98 13.88 0.56
CA TYR A 153 -4.84 13.61 -0.60
C TYR A 153 -6.04 12.72 -0.24
N ARG A 154 -5.93 11.98 0.88
CA ARG A 154 -6.96 11.08 1.39
C ARG A 154 -6.94 11.06 2.91
N CYS A 155 -8.11 11.02 3.52
CA CYS A 155 -8.26 10.64 4.93
C CYS A 155 -9.24 9.48 5.05
N THR A 156 -9.03 8.64 6.07
CA THR A 156 -9.90 7.51 6.40
C THR A 156 -10.38 7.69 7.84
N ILE A 157 -11.69 7.66 8.08
CA ILE A 157 -12.24 7.71 9.44
C ILE A 157 -12.16 6.29 10.00
N ILE A 158 -10.94 5.87 10.36
CA ILE A 158 -10.61 4.47 10.56
C ILE A 158 -11.37 3.86 11.75
N SER A 159 -11.78 4.68 12.72
CA SER A 159 -12.67 4.27 13.81
C SER A 159 -14.06 3.83 13.34
N ASN A 160 -14.53 4.28 12.17
CA ASN A 160 -15.83 3.90 11.63
C ASN A 160 -15.84 2.47 11.07
N PHE A 161 -14.67 1.85 10.83
CA PHE A 161 -14.60 0.50 10.27
C PHE A 161 -14.91 -0.58 11.30
N SER A 162 -14.59 -0.34 12.58
CA SER A 162 -14.88 -1.24 13.69
C SER A 162 -14.70 -0.51 15.02
N ALA A 163 -15.56 -0.81 16.00
CA ALA A 163 -15.46 -0.32 17.37
C ALA A 163 -14.12 -0.67 18.06
N THR A 164 -13.39 -1.67 17.56
CA THR A 164 -12.07 -2.08 18.07
C THR A 164 -10.90 -1.28 17.51
N MET A 165 -11.15 -0.30 16.64
CA MET A 165 -10.11 0.57 16.09
C MET A 165 -9.69 1.69 17.05
N THR A 166 -10.40 1.87 18.17
CA THR A 166 -9.97 2.71 19.29
C THR A 166 -9.96 1.92 20.59
N PRO A 167 -9.21 2.36 21.63
CA PRO A 167 -9.21 1.68 22.93
C PRO A 167 -10.57 1.70 23.64
N ASP A 168 -11.36 2.75 23.42
CA ASP A 168 -12.70 2.93 23.99
C ASP A 168 -13.55 3.73 22.97
N PRO A 169 -14.42 3.07 22.18
CA PRO A 169 -15.23 3.71 21.15
C PRO A 169 -16.33 4.62 21.73
N THR A 170 -16.57 4.58 23.05
CA THR A 170 -17.48 5.49 23.73
C THR A 170 -16.83 6.80 24.15
N LYS A 171 -15.51 6.94 23.92
CA LYS A 171 -14.73 8.13 24.29
C LYS A 171 -13.89 8.67 23.14
N PHE A 172 -13.47 7.82 22.22
CA PHE A 172 -12.49 8.17 21.20
C PHE A 172 -12.90 7.73 19.80
N TRP A 173 -12.50 8.54 18.83
CA TRP A 173 -12.56 8.26 17.40
C TRP A 173 -11.23 8.64 16.75
N SER A 174 -10.99 8.21 15.51
CA SER A 174 -9.69 8.43 14.86
C SER A 174 -9.78 8.57 13.35
N ILE A 175 -8.88 9.42 12.83
CA ILE A 175 -8.69 9.68 11.41
C ILE A 175 -7.26 9.28 11.03
N LEU A 176 -7.10 8.62 9.89
CA LEU A 176 -5.81 8.34 9.27
C LEU A 176 -5.68 9.14 7.98
N CYS A 177 -4.74 10.06 7.93
CA CYS A 177 -4.45 10.89 6.77
C CYS A 177 -3.25 10.35 5.99
N GLU A 178 -3.33 10.40 4.66
CA GLU A 178 -2.31 9.92 3.74
C GLU A 178 -1.77 11.05 2.87
N ILE A 179 -0.45 11.16 2.83
CA ILE A 179 0.25 12.28 2.22
C ILE A 179 1.30 11.73 1.25
N GLY A 180 1.21 12.11 -0.02
CA GLY A 180 2.18 11.73 -1.05
C GLY A 180 3.42 12.60 -0.97
N ARG A 181 4.59 11.98 -0.94
CA ARG A 181 5.89 12.68 -0.88
C ARG A 181 6.88 12.07 -1.86
N ARG A 182 7.85 12.86 -2.30
CA ARG A 182 8.93 12.33 -3.14
C ARG A 182 9.86 11.47 -2.28
N PRO A 183 10.45 10.38 -2.80
CA PRO A 183 11.31 9.50 -2.01
C PRO A 183 12.42 10.27 -1.26
N GLU A 184 13.07 11.20 -1.95
CA GLU A 184 14.21 12.01 -1.50
C GLU A 184 13.86 13.21 -0.61
N GLU A 185 12.57 13.52 -0.43
CA GLU A 185 12.13 14.71 0.30
C GLU A 185 12.46 14.61 1.80
N GLU A 186 13.04 15.64 2.41
CA GLU A 186 13.18 15.67 3.87
C GLU A 186 11.82 15.94 4.52
N LEU A 187 11.55 15.26 5.64
CA LEU A 187 10.26 15.34 6.32
C LEU A 187 10.44 15.91 7.72
N ASP A 188 9.59 16.88 8.07
CA ASP A 188 9.44 17.36 9.44
C ASP A 188 8.13 16.81 10.02
N GLU A 189 8.26 15.79 10.88
CA GLU A 189 7.13 15.13 11.53
C GLU A 189 6.24 16.11 12.31
N LYS A 190 6.84 17.06 13.05
CA LYS A 190 6.09 17.98 13.91
C LYS A 190 5.30 18.97 13.06
N MET A 191 5.97 19.57 12.06
CA MET A 191 5.33 20.51 11.14
C MET A 191 4.21 19.84 10.34
N MET A 192 4.46 18.65 9.79
CA MET A 192 3.47 17.93 9.00
C MET A 192 2.27 17.49 9.86
N THR A 193 2.51 16.98 11.07
CA THR A 193 1.43 16.57 11.97
C THR A 193 0.56 17.76 12.36
N LYS A 194 1.18 18.91 12.66
CA LYS A 194 0.45 20.14 12.95
C LYS A 194 -0.42 20.57 11.76
N GLN A 195 0.17 20.62 10.56
CA GLN A 195 -0.55 20.99 9.34
C GLN A 195 -1.74 20.07 9.06
N VAL A 196 -1.59 18.75 9.26
CA VAL A 196 -2.69 17.80 9.06
C VAL A 196 -3.86 18.09 10.00
N VAL A 197 -3.60 18.42 11.26
CA VAL A 197 -4.68 18.75 12.22
C VAL A 197 -5.37 20.06 11.82
N GLU A 198 -4.61 21.08 11.43
CA GLU A 198 -5.16 22.37 10.95
C GLU A 198 -6.02 22.16 9.70
N ASP A 199 -5.54 21.37 8.74
CA ASP A 199 -6.28 21.08 7.51
C ASP A 199 -7.53 20.25 7.75
N LEU A 200 -7.51 19.31 8.71
CA LEU A 200 -8.69 18.54 9.11
C LEU A 200 -9.80 19.43 9.68
N ILE A 201 -9.42 20.52 10.36
CA ILE A 201 -10.33 21.55 10.84
C ILE A 201 -10.84 22.40 9.67
N GLU A 202 -9.94 22.86 8.80
CA GLU A 202 -10.30 23.70 7.64
C GLU A 202 -11.30 22.99 6.71
N VAL A 203 -11.15 21.68 6.51
CA VAL A 203 -12.08 20.90 5.68
C VAL A 203 -13.35 20.47 6.42
N GLY A 204 -13.51 20.83 7.69
CA GLY A 204 -14.70 20.58 8.49
C GLY A 204 -14.89 19.13 8.93
N LEU A 205 -13.81 18.32 8.95
CA LEU A 205 -13.87 16.95 9.49
C LEU A 205 -13.64 16.91 11.00
N VAL A 206 -12.94 17.90 11.54
CA VAL A 206 -12.65 18.06 12.96
C VAL A 206 -13.11 19.45 13.36
N ASP A 207 -13.84 19.55 14.47
CA ASP A 207 -14.27 20.84 14.99
C ASP A 207 -13.14 21.47 15.81
N GLU A 208 -13.03 22.80 15.86
CA GLU A 208 -11.98 23.50 16.64
C GLU A 208 -11.97 23.12 18.13
N GLU A 209 -13.14 22.78 18.67
CA GLU A 209 -13.33 22.37 20.05
C GLU A 209 -12.91 20.90 20.31
N ASN A 210 -12.72 20.09 19.26
CA ASN A 210 -12.33 18.71 19.43
C ASN A 210 -10.94 18.60 20.07
N GLN A 211 -10.86 17.84 21.15
CA GLN A 211 -9.59 17.59 21.84
C GLN A 211 -8.82 16.48 21.13
N VAL A 212 -7.71 16.83 20.49
CA VAL A 212 -6.71 15.87 20.03
C VAL A 212 -6.12 15.15 21.24
N HIS A 213 -6.32 13.83 21.32
CA HIS A 213 -5.82 13.00 22.40
C HIS A 213 -4.37 12.55 22.14
N SER A 214 -4.09 12.11 20.92
CA SER A 214 -2.76 11.71 20.49
C SER A 214 -2.64 11.73 18.97
N THR A 215 -1.40 11.76 18.48
CA THR A 215 -1.07 11.63 17.08
C THR A 215 -0.09 10.48 16.88
N TRP A 216 -0.07 9.93 15.66
CA TRP A 216 0.85 8.89 15.23
C TRP A 216 1.39 9.24 13.85
N PHE A 217 2.69 9.10 13.65
CA PHE A 217 3.36 9.42 12.40
C PHE A 217 4.13 8.22 11.90
N GLN A 218 4.01 7.91 10.61
CA GLN A 218 4.78 6.84 9.99
C GLN A 218 5.10 7.16 8.54
N VAL A 219 6.33 6.88 8.15
CA VAL A 219 6.78 6.96 6.76
C VAL A 219 6.79 5.56 6.17
N ILE A 220 6.16 5.42 5.00
CA ILE A 220 6.23 4.24 4.13
C ILE A 220 7.11 4.60 2.94
N PRO A 221 8.41 4.19 2.91
CA PRO A 221 9.36 4.60 1.87
C PRO A 221 8.91 4.21 0.46
N TYR A 222 8.28 3.04 0.34
CA TYR A 222 7.69 2.54 -0.88
C TYR A 222 6.16 2.61 -0.75
N GLY A 223 5.61 3.77 -1.06
CA GLY A 223 4.18 4.06 -1.00
C GLY A 223 3.45 3.58 -2.26
N TYR A 224 3.67 4.24 -3.40
CA TYR A 224 3.07 3.86 -4.69
C TYR A 224 4.11 3.59 -5.78
N PRO A 225 4.03 2.45 -6.49
CA PRO A 225 4.75 2.29 -7.75
C PRO A 225 4.11 3.19 -8.79
N ILE A 226 4.87 4.13 -9.36
CA ILE A 226 4.32 5.09 -10.33
C ILE A 226 4.29 4.44 -11.72
N PRO A 227 3.12 4.38 -12.38
CA PRO A 227 2.98 3.83 -13.73
C PRO A 227 3.55 4.81 -14.76
N THR A 228 4.88 4.86 -14.88
CA THR A 228 5.59 5.69 -15.86
C THR A 228 5.39 5.17 -17.29
N ILE A 229 5.64 6.02 -18.29
CA ILE A 229 5.47 5.67 -19.72
C ILE A 229 6.27 4.41 -20.09
N ASN A 230 7.50 4.29 -19.57
CA ASN A 230 8.40 3.19 -19.90
C ASN A 230 8.31 2.02 -18.92
N ARG A 231 7.41 2.05 -17.91
CA ARG A 231 7.33 1.04 -16.85
C ARG A 231 7.32 -0.38 -17.39
N LYS A 232 6.45 -0.66 -18.38
CA LYS A 232 6.28 -2.01 -18.91
C LYS A 232 7.59 -2.55 -19.50
N ALA A 233 8.24 -1.77 -20.36
CA ALA A 233 9.49 -2.18 -20.99
C ALA A 233 10.62 -2.42 -19.96
N GLU A 234 10.68 -1.59 -18.91
CA GLU A 234 11.61 -1.78 -17.79
C GLU A 234 11.32 -3.09 -17.04
N MET A 235 10.05 -3.37 -16.72
CA MET A 235 9.66 -4.58 -16.00
C MET A 235 9.80 -5.87 -16.82
N ASP A 236 9.45 -5.85 -18.11
CA ASP A 236 9.66 -6.99 -19.02
C ASP A 236 11.16 -7.39 -19.05
N LYS A 237 12.04 -6.39 -19.09
CA LYS A 237 13.49 -6.59 -19.01
C LYS A 237 13.92 -7.14 -17.64
N CYS A 238 13.41 -6.57 -16.54
CA CYS A 238 13.68 -7.07 -15.18
C CYS A 238 13.32 -8.55 -15.04
N HIS A 239 12.09 -8.92 -15.41
CA HIS A 239 11.58 -10.27 -15.25
C HIS A 239 12.40 -11.27 -16.06
N ARG A 240 12.70 -10.96 -17.33
CA ARG A 240 13.58 -11.82 -18.15
C ARG A 240 14.94 -12.07 -17.48
N ILE A 241 15.64 -11.01 -17.08
CA ILE A 241 16.99 -11.13 -16.48
C ILE A 241 16.95 -11.89 -15.15
N LEU A 242 15.98 -11.61 -14.29
CA LEU A 242 15.87 -12.28 -12.99
C LEU A 242 15.49 -13.76 -13.15
N GLU A 243 14.58 -14.09 -14.07
CA GLU A 243 14.10 -15.46 -14.26
C GLU A 243 15.17 -16.37 -14.89
N GLU A 244 16.13 -15.84 -15.66
CA GLU A 244 17.35 -16.57 -16.08
C GLU A 244 18.13 -17.13 -14.88
N HIS A 245 18.08 -16.42 -13.74
CA HIS A 245 18.72 -16.84 -12.48
C HIS A 245 17.78 -17.58 -11.53
N GLN A 246 16.57 -17.95 -11.97
CA GLN A 246 15.51 -18.54 -11.14
C GLN A 246 15.05 -17.62 -9.99
N ILE A 247 15.09 -16.31 -10.23
CA ILE A 247 14.59 -15.28 -9.31
C ILE A 247 13.29 -14.72 -9.89
N TYR A 248 12.21 -14.79 -9.12
CA TYR A 248 10.89 -14.33 -9.50
C TYR A 248 10.49 -13.17 -8.60
N SER A 249 10.50 -11.95 -9.13
CA SER A 249 10.08 -10.76 -8.39
C SER A 249 8.59 -10.51 -8.61
N ARG A 250 7.80 -10.48 -7.54
CA ARG A 250 6.33 -10.35 -7.57
C ARG A 250 5.79 -9.46 -6.45
N GLY A 251 4.54 -9.02 -6.59
CA GLY A 251 3.83 -8.19 -5.61
C GLY A 251 3.92 -6.69 -5.92
N ARG A 252 3.38 -5.84 -5.04
CA ARG A 252 3.23 -4.39 -5.28
C ARG A 252 4.49 -3.71 -5.84
N PHE A 253 5.65 -3.95 -5.24
CA PHE A 253 6.92 -3.38 -5.70
C PHE A 253 7.88 -4.40 -6.34
N GLY A 254 7.54 -5.70 -6.32
CA GLY A 254 8.29 -6.70 -7.09
C GLY A 254 7.90 -6.67 -8.57
N SER A 255 6.60 -6.61 -8.87
CA SER A 255 6.07 -6.44 -10.22
C SER A 255 5.93 -4.97 -10.64
N TRP A 256 5.95 -4.04 -9.67
CA TRP A 256 5.77 -2.60 -9.91
C TRP A 256 4.45 -2.24 -10.63
N HIS A 257 3.43 -3.08 -10.51
CA HIS A 257 2.17 -2.95 -11.24
C HIS A 257 1.07 -2.37 -10.35
N TYR A 258 0.84 -1.06 -10.43
CA TYR A 258 -0.07 -0.35 -9.52
C TYR A 258 -1.51 -0.89 -9.59
N GLU A 259 -2.01 -1.08 -10.81
CA GLU A 259 -3.35 -1.52 -11.12
C GLU A 259 -3.68 -2.87 -10.46
N THR A 260 -2.70 -3.78 -10.36
CA THR A 260 -2.82 -5.10 -9.70
C THR A 260 -1.96 -5.21 -8.42
N SER A 261 -2.02 -4.19 -7.55
CA SER A 261 -1.21 -4.13 -6.32
C SER A 261 -1.98 -4.05 -5.01
N ASN A 262 -3.28 -4.34 -5.02
CA ASN A 262 -4.05 -4.47 -3.80
C ASN A 262 -3.66 -5.78 -3.07
N GLN A 263 -4.21 -5.98 -1.87
CA GLN A 263 -3.89 -7.14 -1.02
C GLN A 263 -4.25 -8.48 -1.69
N ASP A 264 -5.43 -8.55 -2.29
CA ASP A 264 -5.91 -9.70 -3.07
C ASP A 264 -5.00 -9.98 -4.27
N ASN A 265 -4.65 -8.96 -5.06
CA ASN A 265 -3.75 -9.15 -6.20
C ASN A 265 -2.36 -9.63 -5.75
N SER A 266 -1.82 -9.04 -4.68
CA SER A 266 -0.49 -9.38 -4.16
C SER A 266 -0.44 -10.77 -3.55
N PHE A 267 -1.55 -11.26 -2.98
CA PHE A 267 -1.67 -12.63 -2.53
C PHE A 267 -1.77 -13.60 -3.71
N GLU A 268 -2.64 -13.28 -4.65
CA GLU A 268 -2.95 -14.13 -5.79
C GLU A 268 -1.74 -14.31 -6.73
N ILE A 269 -0.96 -13.25 -6.97
CA ILE A 269 0.25 -13.34 -7.82
C ILE A 269 1.29 -14.32 -7.25
N GLY A 270 1.39 -14.43 -5.92
CA GLY A 270 2.24 -15.43 -5.27
C GLY A 270 1.73 -16.84 -5.51
N ARG A 271 0.41 -17.04 -5.41
CA ARG A 271 -0.25 -18.32 -5.69
C ARG A 271 -0.08 -18.73 -7.16
N CYS A 272 -0.33 -17.81 -8.09
CA CYS A 272 -0.19 -18.04 -9.53
C CYS A 272 1.24 -18.42 -9.92
N LEU A 273 2.25 -17.78 -9.33
CA LEU A 273 3.65 -18.16 -9.56
C LEU A 273 3.92 -19.60 -9.10
N VAL A 274 3.44 -19.98 -7.91
CA VAL A 274 3.59 -21.36 -7.42
C VAL A 274 2.92 -22.34 -8.39
N ASN A 275 1.71 -22.04 -8.86
CA ASN A 275 1.03 -22.88 -9.84
C ASN A 275 1.81 -22.98 -11.16
N ARG A 276 2.38 -21.89 -11.68
CA ARG A 276 3.26 -21.94 -12.87
C ARG A 276 4.47 -22.84 -12.67
N LEU A 277 5.09 -22.77 -11.50
CA LEU A 277 6.35 -23.47 -11.23
C LEU A 277 6.18 -24.96 -10.92
N PHE A 278 4.99 -25.39 -10.50
CA PHE A 278 4.74 -26.75 -10.02
C PHE A 278 3.59 -27.47 -10.72
N LEU A 279 2.69 -26.76 -11.39
CA LEU A 279 1.50 -27.29 -12.05
C LEU A 279 1.41 -26.89 -13.54
N ASP A 280 2.41 -26.19 -14.07
CA ASP A 280 2.46 -25.69 -15.47
C ASP A 280 1.26 -24.80 -15.86
N GLU A 281 0.60 -24.17 -14.88
CA GLU A 281 -0.49 -23.22 -15.13
C GLU A 281 0.06 -21.83 -15.50
N PRO A 282 -0.53 -21.12 -16.47
CA PRO A 282 -0.05 -19.79 -16.84
C PRO A 282 -0.27 -18.76 -15.72
N GLU A 283 0.72 -17.88 -15.50
CA GLU A 283 0.51 -16.69 -14.68
C GLU A 283 -0.35 -15.66 -15.44
N PRO A 284 -1.32 -15.00 -14.78
CA PRO A 284 -2.04 -13.87 -15.37
C PRO A 284 -1.08 -12.73 -15.74
N PRO A 285 -1.44 -11.86 -16.70
CA PRO A 285 -0.63 -10.69 -17.02
C PRO A 285 -0.51 -9.76 -15.80
N PHE A 286 0.71 -9.32 -15.50
CA PHE A 286 1.02 -8.29 -14.52
C PHE A 286 2.21 -7.43 -14.97
#